data_AF-A0A7W0SB84-F1
#
_entry.id   AF-A0A7W0SB84-F1
#
_cell.length_a   1.000
_cell.length_b   1.000
_cell.length_c   1.000
_cell.angle_alpha   90.00
_cell.angle_beta   90.00
_cell.angle_gamma   90.00
#
_symmetry.space_group_name_H-M   'P 1'
#
loop_
_entity.id
_entity.type
_entity.pdbx_description
1 polymer ?
#
loop_
_entity_poly.entity_id
_entity_poly.type
_entity_poly.pdbx_seq_one_letter_code
_entity_poly.pdbx_strand_id
1 'polypeptide(L)' 'MSKQVITAGGEDHVVREDTARSFRGVYWALFSILAFVIIAATLFFGGILTSLIGGDIDSPAQIERQTGR' A
#
# COMPACT_ATOMS: atom_id res chain seq x y z
N MET A 1 -18.72 29.50 -15.90
CA MET A 1 -18.23 28.14 -16.17
C MET A 1 -16.71 28.20 -16.33
N SER A 2 -15.96 27.84 -15.28
CA SER A 2 -14.50 27.82 -15.34
C SER A 2 -14.03 26.58 -16.11
N LYS A 3 -13.07 26.74 -17.02
CA LYS A 3 -12.42 25.62 -17.69
C LYS A 3 -11.07 25.41 -17.00
N GLN A 4 -10.71 24.15 -16.73
CA GLN A 4 -9.43 23.78 -16.15
C GLN A 4 -8.66 22.91 -17.12
N VAL A 5 -7.33 23.06 -17.11
CA VAL A 5 -6.44 22.23 -17.92
C VAL A 5 -6.10 20.98 -17.12
N ILE A 6 -6.27 19.82 -17.75
CA ILE A 6 -5.75 18.55 -17.27
C ILE A 6 -4.80 17.99 -18.31
N THR A 7 -3.71 17.36 -17.86
CA THR A 7 -2.83 16.61 -18.75
C THR A 7 -3.27 15.16 -18.75
N ALA A 8 -3.62 14.62 -19.92
CA ALA A 8 -4.00 13.22 -20.08
C ALA A 8 -3.31 12.67 -21.33
N GLY A 9 -2.66 11.51 -21.24
CA GLY A 9 -1.94 10.92 -22.37
C GLY A 9 -0.76 11.76 -22.90
N GLY A 10 -0.25 12.72 -22.11
CA GLY A 10 0.83 13.63 -22.51
C GLY A 10 0.36 14.89 -23.24
N GLU A 11 -0.96 15.05 -23.44
CA GLU A 11 -1.55 16.25 -24.04
C GLU A 11 -2.37 17.03 -23.01
N ASP A 12 -2.39 18.36 -23.17
CA ASP A 12 -3.18 19.25 -22.33
C ASP A 12 -4.59 19.43 -22.90
N HIS A 13 -5.58 18.98 -22.13
CA HIS A 13 -6.98 19.09 -22.49
C HIS A 13 -7.69 20.11 -21.60
N VAL A 14 -8.41 21.02 -22.24
CA VAL A 14 -9.25 22.01 -21.57
C VAL A 14 -10.61 21.37 -21.29
N VAL A 15 -10.83 20.99 -20.03
CA VAL A 15 -12.06 20.31 -19.59
C VAL A 15 -12.89 21.18 -18.64
N ARG A 16 -14.13 20.75 -18.43
CA ARG A 16 -14.98 21.32 -17.39
C ARG A 16 -14.42 21.01 -16.01
N GLU A 17 -14.69 21.90 -15.06
CA GLU A 17 -14.28 21.77 -13.66
C GLU A 17 -14.71 20.44 -13.02
N ASP A 18 -15.91 19.95 -13.32
CA ASP A 18 -16.41 18.65 -12.82
C ASP A 18 -15.49 17.48 -13.23
N THR A 19 -15.02 17.50 -14.47
CA THR A 19 -14.10 16.50 -15.03
C THR A 19 -12.69 16.65 -14.45
N ALA A 20 -12.22 17.88 -14.24
CA ALA A 20 -10.93 18.11 -13.59
C ALA A 20 -10.91 17.60 -12.15
N ARG A 21 -12.03 17.77 -11.43
CA ARG A 21 -12.19 17.29 -10.05
C ARG A 21 -12.20 15.77 -9.96
N SER A 22 -12.86 15.08 -10.91
CA SER A 22 -12.85 13.61 -10.94
C SER A 22 -11.45 13.06 -11.21
N PHE A 23 -10.70 13.66 -12.14
CA PHE A 23 -9.30 13.28 -12.41
C PHE A 23 -8.40 13.39 -11.19
N ARG A 24 -8.52 14.48 -10.40
CA ARG A 24 -7.79 14.60 -9.13
C ARG A 24 -8.18 13.49 -8.14
N GLY A 25 -9.47 13.14 -8.05
CA GLY A 25 -9.94 12.06 -7.20
C GLY A 25 -9.35 10.68 -7.55
N VAL A 26 -9.18 10.40 -8.84
CA VAL A 26 -8.54 9.16 -9.32
C VAL A 26 -7.11 9.04 -8.82
N TYR A 27 -6.32 10.12 -8.88
CA TYR A 27 -4.94 10.10 -8.35
C TYR A 27 -4.91 9.80 -6.85
N TRP A 28 -5.79 10.40 -6.05
CA TRP A 28 -5.89 10.11 -4.62
C TRP A 28 -6.25 8.65 -4.33
N ALA A 29 -7.15 8.06 -5.12
CA ALA A 29 -7.48 6.64 -5.01
C ALA A 29 -6.30 5.72 -5.39
N LEU A 30 -5.54 6.07 -6.42
CA LEU A 30 -4.33 5.33 -6.78
C LEU A 30 -3.25 5.43 -5.69
N PHE A 31 -3.06 6.62 -5.12
CA PHE A 31 -2.12 6.82 -4.01
C PHE A 31 -2.52 6.04 -2.76
N SER A 32 -3.81 5.94 -2.43
CA SER A 32 -4.25 5.18 -1.26
C SER A 32 -4.04 3.66 -1.44
N ILE A 33 -4.31 3.13 -2.64
CA ILE A 33 -4.01 1.73 -2.98
C ILE A 33 -2.50 1.47 -2.89
N LEU A 34 -1.68 2.35 -3.48
CA LEU A 34 -0.23 2.22 -3.43
C LEU A 34 0.30 2.24 -1.99
N ALA A 35 -0.18 3.16 -1.16
CA ALA A 35 0.20 3.24 0.25
C ALA A 35 -0.18 1.96 1.03
N PHE A 36 -1.38 1.41 0.78
CA PHE A 36 -1.80 0.15 1.38
C PHE A 36 -0.86 -1.01 0.98
N VAL A 37 -0.50 -1.13 -0.30
CA VAL A 37 0.43 -2.16 -0.79
C VAL A 37 1.80 -2.03 -0.11
N ILE A 38 2.33 -0.82 0.04
CA ILE A 38 3.62 -0.58 0.71
C ILE A 38 3.56 -0.99 2.18
N ILE A 39 2.49 -0.61 2.90
CA ILE A 39 2.31 -0.98 4.30
C ILE A 39 2.21 -2.49 4.45
N ALA A 40 1.37 -3.14 3.64
CA ALA A 40 1.21 -4.59 3.65
C ALA A 40 2.53 -5.32 3.36
N ALA A 41 3.29 -4.87 2.36
CA ALA A 41 4.60 -5.42 2.06
C ALA A 41 5.58 -5.20 3.23
N THR A 42 5.58 -4.02 3.84
CA THR A 42 6.46 -3.72 4.98
C THR A 42 6.14 -4.59 6.19
N LEU A 43 4.86 -4.83 6.49
CA LEU A 43 4.47 -5.72 7.58
C LEU A 43 4.83 -7.17 7.28
N PHE A 44 4.56 -7.62 6.05
CA PHE A 44 4.87 -8.98 5.61
C PHE A 44 6.38 -9.25 5.67
N PHE A 45 7.18 -8.42 5.00
CA PHE A 45 8.64 -8.58 4.97
C PHE A 45 9.29 -8.19 6.29
N GLY A 46 8.78 -7.20 7.02
CA GLY A 46 9.29 -6.82 8.33
C GLY A 46 9.09 -7.92 9.38
N GLY A 47 7.92 -8.56 9.42
CA GLY A 47 7.66 -9.71 10.29
C GLY A 47 8.52 -10.92 9.93
N ILE A 48 8.61 -11.23 8.63
CA ILE A 48 9.43 -12.35 8.14
C ILE A 48 10.92 -12.10 8.39
N LEU A 49 11.44 -10.91 8.12
CA LEU A 49 12.85 -10.58 8.32
C LEU A 49 13.21 -10.60 9.80
N THR A 50 12.34 -10.10 10.68
CA THR A 50 12.53 -10.17 12.14
C THR A 50 12.51 -11.62 12.63
N SER A 51 11.60 -12.45 12.12
CA SER A 51 11.54 -13.88 12.45
C SER A 51 12.77 -14.65 11.95
N LEU A 52 13.30 -14.31 10.76
CA LEU A 52 14.49 -14.94 10.19
C LEU A 52 15.78 -14.52 10.89
N ILE A 53 15.90 -13.26 11.30
CA ILE A 53 17.11 -12.73 11.98
C ILE A 53 17.07 -13.02 13.49
N GLY A 54 15.87 -13.06 14.10
CA GLY A 54 15.68 -13.26 15.53
C GLY A 54 15.92 -14.68 16.04
N GLY A 55 16.01 -15.68 15.16
CA GLY A 55 16.35 -17.06 15.51
C GLY A 55 15.29 -17.85 16.30
N ASP A 56 14.28 -17.18 16.86
CA ASP A 56 13.18 -17.80 17.59
C ASP A 56 11.93 -17.87 16.68
N ILE A 57 11.90 -18.90 15.86
CA ILE A 57 10.63 -19.38 15.30
C ILE A 57 10.10 -20.30 16.38
N ASP A 58 9.21 -19.81 17.25
CA ASP A 58 8.48 -20.63 18.21
C ASP A 58 7.62 -21.63 17.44
N SER A 59 8.25 -22.74 17.05
CA SER A 59 7.57 -23.86 16.46
C SER A 59 6.64 -24.43 17.53
N PRO A 60 5.38 -24.77 17.21
CA PRO A 60 4.50 -25.44 18.17
C PRO A 60 5.14 -26.71 18.77
N ALA A 61 6.08 -27.34 18.04
CA ALA A 61 6.87 -28.48 18.52
C ALA A 61 7.88 -28.15 19.64
N GLN A 62 8.30 -26.88 19.80
CA GLN A 62 9.19 -26.43 20.89
C GLN A 62 8.42 -26.11 22.17
N ILE A 63 7.21 -25.55 22.04
CA ILE A 63 6.33 -25.21 23.17
C ILE A 63 5.93 -26.50 23.91
N GLU A 64 5.60 -27.56 23.17
CA GLU A 64 5.22 -28.87 23.76
C GLU A 64 6.37 -29.52 24.56
N ARG A 65 7.63 -29.30 24.17
CA ARG A 65 8.81 -29.80 24.90
C ARG A 65 9.12 -29.00 26.17
N GLN A 66 8.72 -27.74 26.25
CA GLN A 66 8.90 -26.91 27.45
C GLN A 66 7.81 -27.13 28.49
N THR A 67 6.57 -27.40 28.07
CA THR A 67 5.45 -27.68 29.00
C THR A 67 5.46 -29.13 29.52
N GLY A 68 6.17 -30.05 28.85
CA GLY A 68 6.26 -31.46 29.23
C GLY A 68 7.38 -31.83 30.22
N ARG A 69 7.96 -30.88 30.96
CA ARG A 69 8.97 -31.13 32.00
C ARG A 69 8.50 -30.68 33.38
#